data_AF-A0A3A4VJP4-F1
#
_entry.id   AF-A0A3A4VJP4-F1
#
_cell.length_a   1.000
_cell.length_b   1.000
_cell.length_c   1.000
_cell.angle_alpha   90.00
_cell.angle_beta   90.00
_cell.angle_gamma   90.00
#
_symmetry.space_group_name_H-M   'P 1'
#
loop_
_entity.id
_entity.type
_entity.pdbx_description
1 polymer ?
#
loop_
_entity_poly.entity_id
_entity_poly.type
_entity_poly.pdbx_seq_one_letter_code
_entity_poly.pdbx_strand_id
1 'polypeptide(L)'
;MKKGAPAIIPMNADVLMIGVDPRHFDHYQRMVKGGLQSMNMGWNYVANPAESFGYAIEFLAKRPELDLVFIANQVDWNDDELRDGVTALAEALAKHPAKPWVVLNPGLEWLRPAFLAEGVNVDGVSIEVALWERHRRKTESAEAA
;
A
#
# COMPACT_ATOMS: atom_id res chain seq x y z
N MET A 1 8.61 4.14 26.67
CA MET A 1 8.55 4.08 25.20
C MET A 1 8.24 5.48 24.68
N LYS A 2 9.14 6.08 23.88
CA LYS A 2 8.88 7.39 23.27
C LYS A 2 7.97 7.15 22.07
N LYS A 3 6.74 7.69 22.10
CA LYS A 3 5.87 7.75 20.91
C LYS A 3 6.64 8.52 19.84
N GLY A 4 6.93 7.88 18.72
CA GLY A 4 7.51 8.56 17.55
C GLY A 4 6.60 9.72 17.16
N ALA A 5 7.20 10.87 16.87
CA ALA A 5 6.44 12.01 16.38
C ALA A 5 5.64 11.58 15.13
N PRO A 6 4.37 11.96 14.98
CA PRO A 6 3.62 11.66 13.77
C PRO A 6 4.37 12.26 12.59
N ALA A 7 4.75 11.41 11.63
CA ALA A 7 5.38 11.86 10.40
C ALA A 7 4.52 12.98 9.77
N ILE A 8 5.16 14.05 9.28
CA ILE A 8 4.44 15.05 8.48
C ILE A 8 4.04 14.33 7.19
N ILE A 9 2.73 14.13 6.98
CA ILE A 9 2.18 13.39 5.84
C ILE A 9 1.83 14.40 4.73
N PRO A 10 2.57 14.47 3.61
CA PRO A 10 2.19 15.28 2.46
C PRO A 10 0.78 14.96 1.95
N MET A 11 0.15 15.95 1.32
CA MET A 11 -1.25 15.83 0.89
C MET A 11 -1.48 14.91 -0.31
N ASN A 12 -0.44 14.57 -1.07
CA ASN A 12 -0.53 13.75 -2.28
C ASN A 12 0.25 12.45 -2.05
N ALA A 13 -0.44 11.40 -1.57
CA ALA A 13 0.17 10.12 -1.26
C ALA A 13 -0.37 9.03 -2.18
N ASP A 14 0.43 8.56 -3.12
CA ASP A 14 -0.01 7.54 -4.07
C ASP A 14 0.11 6.10 -3.53
N VAL A 15 0.98 5.86 -2.54
CA VAL A 15 1.32 4.52 -2.02
C VAL A 15 1.34 4.48 -0.50
N LEU A 16 0.58 3.56 0.10
CA LEU A 16 0.61 3.27 1.54
C LEU A 16 1.41 1.99 1.79
N MET A 17 2.31 2.00 2.78
CA MET A 17 3.06 0.81 3.19
C MET A 17 2.66 0.40 4.61
N ILE A 18 2.28 -0.85 4.80
CA ILE A 18 1.83 -1.39 6.09
C ILE A 18 2.86 -2.40 6.58
N GLY A 19 3.21 -2.35 7.86
CA GLY A 19 4.09 -3.34 8.50
C GLY A 19 5.55 -3.31 8.04
N VAL A 20 6.00 -2.16 7.54
CA VAL A 20 7.42 -1.93 7.22
C VAL A 20 8.15 -1.45 8.47
N ASP A 21 9.25 -2.12 8.83
CA ASP A 21 10.14 -1.67 9.89
C ASP A 21 10.79 -0.33 9.48
N PRO A 22 10.78 0.72 10.32
CA PRO A 22 11.43 2.00 10.03
C PRO A 22 12.89 1.88 9.55
N ARG A 23 13.63 0.83 9.94
CA ARG A 23 15.01 0.56 9.50
C ARG A 23 15.09 0.09 8.05
N HIS A 24 14.06 -0.59 7.57
CA HIS A 24 13.94 -1.10 6.20
C HIS A 24 13.10 -0.18 5.32
N PHE A 25 12.42 0.79 5.92
CA PHE A 25 11.62 1.79 5.24
C PHE A 25 12.42 2.58 4.19
N ASP A 26 13.66 2.99 4.51
CA ASP A 26 14.56 3.65 3.55
C ASP A 26 14.86 2.77 2.33
N HIS A 27 14.92 1.44 2.51
CA HIS A 27 15.14 0.50 1.41
C HIS A 27 13.91 0.41 0.50
N TYR A 28 12.70 0.26 1.06
CA TYR A 28 11.47 0.28 0.26
C TYR A 28 11.23 1.62 -0.41
N GLN A 29 11.53 2.73 0.27
CA GLN A 29 11.51 4.05 -0.34
C GLN A 29 12.46 4.12 -1.53
N ARG A 30 13.67 3.58 -1.43
CA ARG A 30 14.63 3.57 -2.54
C ARG A 30 14.19 2.66 -3.69
N MET A 31 13.57 1.51 -3.42
CA MET A 31 13.01 0.66 -4.48
C MET A 31 11.85 1.34 -5.20
N VAL A 32 10.90 1.89 -4.44
CA VAL A 32 9.78 2.65 -5.01
C VAL A 32 10.29 3.88 -5.77
N LYS A 33 11.26 4.63 -5.21
CA LYS A 33 11.90 5.76 -5.92
C LYS A 33 12.66 5.29 -7.16
N GLY A 34 13.41 4.21 -7.09
CA GLY A 34 14.22 3.68 -8.19
C GLY A 34 13.35 3.21 -9.35
N GLY A 35 12.32 2.43 -9.05
CA GLY A 35 11.30 2.03 -10.00
C GLY A 35 10.61 3.25 -10.64
N LEU A 36 10.07 4.17 -9.85
CA LEU A 36 9.33 5.33 -10.36
C LEU A 36 10.20 6.37 -11.10
N GLN A 37 11.43 6.65 -10.63
CA GLN A 37 12.37 7.56 -11.29
C GLN A 37 12.87 7.00 -12.61
N SER A 38 13.08 5.68 -12.72
CA SER A 38 13.45 5.04 -13.98
C SER A 38 12.40 5.24 -15.08
N MET A 39 11.16 5.56 -14.70
CA MET A 39 10.01 5.67 -15.59
C MET A 39 9.62 7.13 -15.91
N ASN A 40 10.37 8.14 -15.43
CA ASN A 40 10.07 9.56 -15.61
C ASN A 40 8.62 9.94 -15.20
N MET A 41 8.09 9.23 -14.21
CA MET A 41 6.70 9.34 -13.75
C MET A 41 6.65 10.32 -12.57
N GLY A 42 5.99 11.48 -12.74
CA GLY A 42 5.90 12.56 -11.75
C GLY A 42 4.98 12.29 -10.55
N TRP A 43 5.16 11.15 -9.88
CA TRP A 43 4.32 10.72 -8.75
C TRP A 43 4.77 11.36 -7.43
N ASN A 44 3.81 11.78 -6.60
CA ASN A 44 4.08 12.33 -5.28
C ASN A 44 3.97 11.20 -4.26
N TYR A 45 5.10 10.76 -3.72
CA TYR A 45 5.10 9.66 -2.77
C TYR A 45 5.01 10.18 -1.34
N VAL A 46 4.08 9.59 -0.60
CA VAL A 46 4.17 9.52 0.86
C VAL A 46 4.23 8.06 1.21
N ALA A 47 5.44 7.53 1.24
CA ALA A 47 5.64 6.34 2.03
C ALA A 47 5.36 6.78 3.48
N ASN A 48 4.29 6.26 4.07
CA ASN A 48 4.05 6.36 5.50
C ASN A 48 4.00 4.92 6.00
N PRO A 49 4.90 4.49 6.89
CA PRO A 49 4.80 3.18 7.48
C PRO A 49 3.58 3.20 8.43
N ALA A 50 2.52 2.50 8.07
CA ALA A 50 1.51 2.16 9.04
C ALA A 50 2.05 1.02 9.91
N GLU A 51 2.42 1.36 11.15
CA GLU A 51 2.87 0.41 12.17
C GLU A 51 1.71 -0.45 12.73
N SER A 52 0.47 -0.16 12.34
CA SER A 52 -0.70 -0.97 12.66
C SER A 52 -1.79 -0.84 11.58
N PHE A 53 -2.64 -1.88 11.49
CA PHE A 53 -3.80 -1.86 10.61
C PHE A 53 -4.81 -0.77 10.96
N GLY A 54 -4.97 -0.42 12.24
CA GLY A 54 -5.84 0.68 12.66
C GLY A 54 -5.41 2.02 12.08
N TYR A 55 -4.11 2.34 12.14
CA TYR A 55 -3.58 3.55 11.50
C TYR A 55 -3.71 3.52 9.98
N ALA A 56 -3.53 2.35 9.35
CA ALA A 56 -3.71 2.20 7.91
C ALA A 56 -5.15 2.52 7.48
N ILE A 57 -6.15 2.02 8.22
CA ILE A 57 -7.57 2.26 7.94
C ILE A 57 -7.92 3.75 8.13
N GLU A 58 -7.46 4.37 9.20
CA GLU A 58 -7.65 5.81 9.41
C GLU A 58 -6.98 6.65 8.32
N PHE A 59 -5.83 6.20 7.80
CA PHE A 59 -5.12 6.86 6.72
C PHE A 59 -5.91 6.78 5.41
N LEU A 60 -6.42 5.59 5.07
CA LEU A 60 -7.26 5.38 3.88
C LEU A 60 -8.46 6.32 3.86
N ALA A 61 -9.15 6.47 5.00
CA ALA A 61 -10.32 7.34 5.11
C ALA A 61 -10.00 8.83 4.80
N LYS A 62 -8.74 9.25 4.94
CA LYS A 62 -8.30 10.63 4.73
C LYS A 62 -7.65 10.87 3.35
N ARG A 63 -7.49 9.83 2.53
CA ARG A 63 -6.71 9.84 1.28
C ARG A 63 -7.47 9.18 0.13
N PRO A 64 -8.54 9.82 -0.38
CA PRO A 64 -9.37 9.25 -1.44
C PRO A 64 -8.62 8.98 -2.75
N GLU A 65 -7.48 9.62 -2.97
CA GLU A 65 -6.61 9.50 -4.14
C GLU A 65 -5.59 8.35 -4.11
N LEU A 66 -5.57 7.51 -3.06
CA LEU A 66 -4.59 6.43 -2.94
C LEU A 66 -4.65 5.43 -4.10
N ASP A 67 -3.48 5.06 -4.65
CA ASP A 67 -3.38 4.11 -5.76
C ASP A 67 -2.99 2.70 -5.36
N LEU A 68 -2.13 2.56 -4.35
CA LEU A 68 -1.55 1.28 -3.98
C LEU A 68 -1.37 1.14 -2.47
N VAL A 69 -1.64 -0.05 -1.96
CA VAL A 69 -1.34 -0.48 -0.59
C VAL A 69 -0.38 -1.66 -0.66
N PHE A 70 0.80 -1.51 -0.07
CA PHE A 70 1.77 -2.58 0.06
C PHE A 70 1.83 -3.08 1.50
N ILE A 71 1.69 -4.38 1.70
CA ILE A 71 1.74 -5.01 3.02
C ILE A 71 3.05 -5.79 3.14
N ALA A 72 3.94 -5.25 3.96
CA ALA A 72 5.15 -5.90 4.42
C ALA A 72 4.90 -6.50 5.82
N ASN A 73 5.41 -7.70 6.08
CA ASN A 73 5.35 -8.31 7.41
C ASN A 73 6.69 -8.19 8.13
N GLN A 74 7.17 -6.96 8.34
CA GLN A 74 8.43 -6.72 9.04
C GLN A 74 8.22 -6.26 10.48
N VAL A 75 6.98 -5.97 10.84
CA VAL A 75 6.54 -5.87 12.23
C VAL A 75 6.14 -7.29 12.62
N ASP A 76 6.66 -7.81 13.73
CA ASP A 76 6.46 -9.18 14.22
C ASP A 76 5.00 -9.41 14.69
N TRP A 77 4.03 -9.25 13.79
CA TRP A 77 2.63 -9.59 14.03
C TRP A 77 2.46 -11.10 14.01
N ASN A 78 1.60 -11.60 14.89
CA ASN A 78 1.21 -13.00 14.83
C ASN A 78 0.14 -13.24 13.76
N ASP A 79 -0.10 -14.50 13.42
CA ASP A 79 -1.02 -14.90 12.35
C ASP A 79 -2.46 -14.42 12.59
N ASP A 80 -2.93 -14.38 13.84
CA ASP A 80 -4.29 -13.94 14.16
C ASP A 80 -4.43 -12.43 14.02
N GLU A 81 -3.44 -11.66 14.48
CA GLU A 81 -3.36 -10.21 14.26
C GLU A 81 -3.32 -9.85 12.77
N LEU A 82 -2.57 -10.62 11.98
CA LEU A 82 -2.51 -10.46 10.53
C LEU A 82 -3.87 -10.74 9.87
N ARG A 83 -4.55 -11.82 10.27
CA ARG A 83 -5.88 -12.18 9.72
C ARG A 83 -6.93 -11.12 10.04
N ASP A 84 -7.03 -10.74 11.30
CA ASP A 84 -8.03 -9.76 11.75
C ASP A 84 -7.75 -8.39 11.11
N GLY A 85 -6.48 -7.98 11.11
CA GLY A 85 -6.05 -6.73 10.51
C GLY A 85 -6.30 -6.67 9.00
N VAL A 86 -5.99 -7.75 8.27
CA VAL A 86 -6.25 -7.84 6.83
C VAL A 86 -7.73 -7.87 6.51
N THR A 87 -8.54 -8.58 7.29
CA THR A 87 -10.00 -8.61 7.10
C THR A 87 -10.58 -7.20 7.19
N ALA A 88 -10.25 -6.48 8.27
CA ALA A 88 -10.70 -5.11 8.47
C ALA A 88 -10.19 -4.15 7.38
N LEU A 89 -8.94 -4.34 6.95
CA LEU A 89 -8.34 -3.57 5.86
C LEU A 89 -9.03 -3.83 4.52
N ALA A 90 -9.33 -5.08 4.20
CA ALA A 90 -10.01 -5.47 2.95
C ALA A 90 -11.39 -4.81 2.86
N GLU A 91 -12.18 -4.82 3.94
CA GLU A 91 -13.47 -4.14 4.00
C GLU A 91 -13.35 -2.63 3.78
N ALA A 92 -12.31 -2.00 4.35
CA ALA A 92 -12.05 -0.58 4.18
C ALA A 92 -11.65 -0.24 2.73
N LEU A 93 -10.81 -1.08 2.11
CA LEU A 93 -10.35 -0.92 0.72
C LEU A 93 -11.48 -1.12 -0.29
N ALA A 94 -12.39 -2.07 -0.05
CA ALA A 94 -13.55 -2.31 -0.91
C ALA A 94 -14.46 -1.08 -1.01
N LYS A 95 -14.54 -0.29 0.07
CA LYS A 95 -15.33 0.96 0.17
C LYS A 95 -14.54 2.19 -0.32
N HIS A 96 -13.25 2.05 -0.63
CA HIS A 96 -12.39 3.17 -0.99
C HIS A 96 -12.68 3.67 -2.42
N PRO A 97 -12.86 4.99 -2.65
CA PRO A 97 -13.29 5.53 -3.94
C PRO A 97 -12.31 5.25 -5.08
N ALA A 98 -10.99 5.33 -4.83
CA ALA A 98 -9.98 5.03 -5.85
C ALA A 98 -9.74 3.54 -6.12
N LYS A 99 -10.30 2.64 -5.29
CA LYS A 99 -10.07 1.18 -5.35
C LYS A 99 -8.59 0.83 -5.53
N PRO A 100 -7.73 1.18 -4.55
CA PRO A 100 -6.30 0.98 -4.65
C PRO A 100 -5.95 -0.50 -4.81
N TRP A 101 -4.85 -0.76 -5.50
CA TRP A 101 -4.33 -2.13 -5.64
C TRP A 101 -3.64 -2.56 -4.37
N VAL A 102 -3.80 -3.83 -4.00
CA VAL A 102 -3.08 -4.42 -2.88
C VAL A 102 -1.91 -5.23 -3.41
N VAL A 103 -0.74 -5.03 -2.83
CA VAL A 103 0.46 -5.84 -3.08
C VAL A 103 0.87 -6.49 -1.78
N LEU A 104 1.05 -7.81 -1.81
CA LEU A 104 1.50 -8.58 -0.66
C LEU A 104 2.99 -8.91 -0.81
N ASN A 105 3.73 -8.83 0.29
CA ASN A 105 5.02 -9.49 0.36
C ASN A 105 4.81 -11.01 0.14
N PRO A 106 5.66 -11.73 -0.63
CA PRO A 106 5.48 -13.16 -0.92
C PRO A 106 5.19 -14.06 0.29
N GLY A 107 5.74 -13.74 1.47
CA GLY A 107 5.46 -14.48 2.71
C GLY A 107 4.03 -14.32 3.26
N LEU A 108 3.24 -13.40 2.71
CA LEU A 108 1.88 -13.07 3.11
C LEU A 108 0.81 -13.51 2.10
N GLU A 109 1.18 -14.20 1.01
CA GLU A 109 0.25 -14.60 -0.06
C GLU A 109 -0.94 -15.43 0.46
N TRP A 110 -0.79 -16.12 1.58
CA TRP A 110 -1.86 -16.86 2.25
C TRP A 110 -3.02 -15.95 2.75
N LEU A 111 -2.80 -14.64 2.86
CA LEU A 111 -3.83 -13.63 3.22
C LEU A 111 -4.66 -13.16 2.01
N ARG A 112 -4.23 -13.47 0.78
CA ARG A 112 -4.93 -13.10 -0.46
C ARG A 112 -6.45 -13.42 -0.46
N PRO A 113 -6.92 -14.58 0.05
CA PRO A 113 -8.35 -14.89 0.04
C PRO A 113 -9.23 -13.87 0.77
N ALA A 114 -8.72 -13.22 1.83
CA ALA A 114 -9.48 -12.21 2.57
C ALA A 114 -9.78 -10.97 1.71
N PHE A 115 -8.82 -10.52 0.90
CA PHE A 115 -9.04 -9.41 -0.04
C PHE A 115 -9.99 -9.78 -1.17
N LEU A 116 -9.84 -10.98 -1.72
CA LEU A 116 -10.69 -11.45 -2.82
C LEU A 116 -12.15 -11.61 -2.39
N ALA A 117 -12.41 -12.01 -1.14
CA ALA A 117 -13.75 -12.09 -0.58
C ALA A 117 -14.48 -10.73 -0.61
N GLU A 118 -13.75 -9.64 -0.41
CA GLU A 118 -14.26 -8.27 -0.44
C GLU A 118 -14.21 -7.64 -1.86
N GLY A 119 -13.81 -8.41 -2.88
CA GLY A 119 -13.66 -7.91 -4.25
C GLY A 119 -12.48 -6.96 -4.44
N VAL A 120 -11.50 -6.98 -3.54
CA VAL A 120 -10.28 -6.18 -3.62
C VAL A 120 -9.25 -6.89 -4.51
N ASN A 121 -8.71 -6.16 -5.49
CA ASN A 121 -7.67 -6.69 -6.37
C ASN A 121 -6.34 -6.78 -5.64
N VAL A 122 -5.75 -7.99 -5.64
CA VAL A 122 -4.42 -8.26 -5.10
C VAL A 122 -3.48 -8.62 -6.24
N ASP A 123 -2.38 -7.89 -6.38
CA ASP A 123 -1.30 -8.22 -7.29
C ASP A 123 -0.17 -8.94 -6.52
N GLY A 124 0.22 -10.12 -7.01
CA GLY A 124 1.26 -10.96 -6.38
C GLY A 124 2.67 -10.68 -6.90
N VAL A 125 2.81 -9.65 -7.73
CA VAL A 125 4.10 -9.20 -8.26
C VAL A 125 4.80 -8.26 -7.29
N SER A 126 6.06 -7.92 -7.56
CA SER A 126 6.77 -6.91 -6.76
C SER A 126 6.07 -5.55 -6.82
N ILE A 127 6.25 -4.73 -5.78
CA ILE A 127 5.67 -3.38 -5.71
C ILE A 127 6.03 -2.52 -6.93
N GLU A 128 7.22 -2.68 -7.49
CA GLU A 128 7.68 -1.97 -8.69
C GLU A 128 6.84 -2.33 -9.93
N VAL A 129 6.58 -3.62 -10.15
CA VAL A 129 5.77 -4.09 -11.27
C VAL A 129 4.32 -3.64 -11.13
N ALA A 130 3.78 -3.71 -9.92
CA ALA A 130 2.41 -3.26 -9.64
C ALA A 130 2.24 -1.75 -9.91
N LEU A 131 3.23 -0.94 -9.54
CA LEU A 131 3.23 0.50 -9.83
C LEU A 131 3.28 0.78 -11.34
N TRP A 132 4.14 0.07 -12.09
CA TRP A 132 4.22 0.22 -13.54
C TRP A 132 2.91 -0.15 -14.23
N GLU A 133 2.34 -1.31 -13.90
CA GLU A 133 1.07 -1.77 -14.47
C GLU A 133 -0.08 -0.82 -14.15
N ARG A 134 -0.14 -0.32 -12.90
CA ARG A 134 -1.16 0.64 -12.49
C ARG A 134 -1.07 1.93 -13.30
N HIS A 135 0.14 2.43 -13.55
CA HIS A 135 0.34 3.62 -14.37
C HIS A 135 0.00 3.38 -15.84
N ARG A 136 0.49 2.29 -16.43
CA ARG A 136 0.21 1.92 -17.82
C ARG A 136 -1.29 1.93 -18.10
N ARG A 137 -2.09 1.29 -17.22
CA ARG A 137 -3.56 1.27 -17.33
C ARG A 137 -4.21 2.65 -17.23
N LYS A 138 -3.67 3.54 -16.39
CA LYS A 138 -4.19 4.92 -16.27
C LYS A 138 -3.94 5.72 -17.54
N THR A 139 -2.74 5.61 -18.12
CA THR A 139 -2.37 6.32 -19.35
C THR A 139 -3.20 5.82 -20.54
N GLU A 140 -3.31 4.50 -20.71
CA GLU A 140 -4.14 3.90 -21.78
C GLU A 140 -5.62 4.29 -21.64
N SER A 141 -6.14 4.39 -20.41
CA SER A 141 -7.53 4.81 -20.18
C SER A 141 -7.73 6.30 -20.44
N ALA A 142 -6.73 7.15 -20.16
CA ALA A 142 -6.78 8.58 -20.42
C ALA A 142 -6.68 8.93 -21.91
N GLU A 143 -5.96 8.13 -22.69
CA GLU A 143 -5.89 8.26 -24.14
C GLU A 143 -7.19 7.78 -24.84
N ALA A 144 -7.98 6.94 -24.17
CA ALA A 144 -9.24 6.40 -24.69
C ALA A 144 -10.49 7.22 -24.31
N ALA A 145 -10.37 8.23 -23.44
CA ALA A 145 -11.47 9.05 -22.90
C ALA A 145 -11.51 10.45 -23.50
#